data_AF-A0AA38ZP28-F1
#
_entry.id   AF-A0AA38ZP28-F1
#
_cell.length_a   1.000
_cell.length_b   1.000
_cell.length_c   1.000
_cell.angle_alpha   90.00
_cell.angle_beta   90.00
_cell.angle_gamma   90.00
#
_symmetry.space_group_name_H-M   'P 1'
#
loop_
_entity.id
_entity.type
_entity.pdbx_description
1 polymer ?
#
loop_
_entity_poly.entity_id
_entity_poly.type
_entity_poly.pdbx_seq_one_letter_code
_entity_poly.pdbx_strand_id
1 'polypeptide(L)'
;MWSLDHFFVNALDNITYSLMSCGQHPDHAALLSLVPIYIVTHASQLPKDFLVPSPVRQLVIGFDCEGVDLCRHGSLCIMQLAFPDAIYLVDAIQGGEKLMKACKPALESSYITKVIHDCKRDSEALYFQFGIKLHNVVDSQLTYSLIEEQHGRRRSPDDYISFVGLLADPRYCGISYVEKKEVRVLLKQDPKFWTYRPLSELMVRAAADDVRFLPYIYYKMMEELNERSLWKLAVRGALYCRCFCVNDNEYADWPSLPNMPENLMVDGKAPEEEILSVLEIPQGKMGCVIGRKGASILSIKQCCKAEILIGGAKGPPDMVFIIGPVKEVRKAEAILRGRI
;
A
#
# COMPACT_ATOMS: atom_id res chain seq x y z
N MET A 1 -15.03 4.54 -17.38
CA MET A 1 -16.22 4.14 -16.60
C MET A 1 -15.79 2.91 -15.81
N TRP A 2 -15.39 3.12 -14.56
CA TRP A 2 -14.75 2.12 -13.73
C TRP A 2 -15.85 1.35 -12.99
N SER A 3 -16.05 0.08 -13.33
CA SER A 3 -16.96 -0.77 -12.58
C SER A 3 -16.18 -1.54 -11.52
N LEU A 4 -16.75 -1.64 -10.32
CA LEU A 4 -16.33 -2.64 -9.34
C LEU A 4 -16.36 -4.05 -9.87
N ASP A 5 -17.16 -4.28 -10.91
CA ASP A 5 -17.12 -5.52 -11.66
C ASP A 5 -15.70 -5.82 -12.10
N HIS A 6 -14.87 -4.87 -12.55
CA HIS A 6 -13.48 -5.22 -12.90
C HIS A 6 -12.60 -5.58 -11.70
N PHE A 7 -12.76 -4.95 -10.53
CA PHE A 7 -11.97 -5.32 -9.34
C PHE A 7 -12.46 -6.66 -8.74
N PHE A 8 -13.78 -6.85 -8.67
CA PHE A 8 -14.42 -8.09 -8.22
C PHE A 8 -14.21 -9.23 -9.20
N VAL A 9 -14.42 -9.01 -10.49
CA VAL A 9 -14.10 -9.95 -11.57
C VAL A 9 -12.61 -10.22 -11.58
N ASN A 10 -11.71 -9.25 -11.37
CA ASN A 10 -10.29 -9.57 -11.26
C ASN A 10 -9.96 -10.38 -9.98
N ALA A 11 -10.55 -10.06 -8.83
CA ALA A 11 -10.34 -10.82 -7.60
C ALA A 11 -10.90 -12.24 -7.72
N LEU A 12 -12.15 -12.38 -8.19
CA LEU A 12 -12.86 -13.65 -8.40
C LEU A 12 -12.29 -14.44 -9.58
N ASP A 13 -11.89 -13.82 -10.68
CA ASP A 13 -11.22 -14.47 -11.82
C ASP A 13 -9.80 -14.88 -11.44
N ASN A 14 -9.06 -14.12 -10.63
CA ASN A 14 -7.76 -14.58 -10.13
C ASN A 14 -7.92 -15.77 -9.17
N ILE A 15 -8.95 -15.77 -8.32
CA ILE A 15 -9.31 -16.92 -7.49
C ILE A 15 -9.76 -18.10 -8.37
N THR A 16 -10.57 -17.85 -9.39
CA THR A 16 -11.15 -18.87 -10.29
C THR A 16 -10.12 -19.43 -11.27
N TYR A 17 -9.21 -18.63 -11.82
CA TYR A 17 -8.05 -19.10 -12.58
C TYR A 17 -7.13 -19.94 -11.69
N SER A 18 -6.92 -19.56 -10.42
CA SER A 18 -6.18 -20.39 -9.46
C SER A 18 -6.91 -21.72 -9.17
N LEU A 19 -8.24 -21.74 -9.16
CA LEU A 19 -9.05 -22.95 -8.96
C LEU A 19 -9.19 -23.81 -10.23
N MET A 20 -9.21 -23.19 -11.42
CA MET A 20 -9.34 -23.84 -12.72
C MET A 20 -8.01 -24.31 -13.30
N SER A 21 -6.89 -23.67 -12.95
CA SER A 21 -5.54 -24.21 -13.18
C SER A 21 -5.19 -25.24 -12.10
N CYS A 22 -6.09 -26.21 -11.85
CA CYS A 22 -5.89 -27.32 -10.92
C CYS A 22 -4.76 -28.25 -11.43
N GLY A 23 -3.53 -27.75 -11.37
CA GLY A 23 -2.38 -28.48 -10.90
C GLY A 23 -2.09 -27.91 -9.52
N GLN A 24 -2.06 -28.79 -8.52
CA GLN A 24 -1.56 -28.60 -7.15
C GLN A 24 -1.16 -27.16 -6.80
N HIS A 25 -1.82 -26.56 -5.78
CA HIS A 25 -1.24 -25.43 -5.03
C HIS A 25 0.26 -25.68 -4.92
N PRO A 26 1.14 -24.78 -5.41
CA PRO A 26 2.56 -24.97 -5.25
C PRO A 26 2.77 -25.21 -3.76
N ASP A 27 3.43 -26.32 -3.46
CA ASP A 27 3.79 -26.70 -2.10
C ASP A 27 4.30 -25.45 -1.37
N HIS A 28 3.99 -25.27 -0.07
CA HIS A 28 4.42 -24.04 0.63
C HIS A 28 5.94 -23.82 0.43
N ALA A 29 6.70 -24.92 0.32
CA ALA A 29 8.11 -24.94 -0.05
C ALA A 29 8.47 -24.35 -1.45
N ALA A 30 7.62 -24.49 -2.46
CA ALA A 30 7.86 -23.98 -3.81
C ALA A 30 7.65 -22.45 -3.92
N LEU A 31 6.65 -21.89 -3.24
CA LEU A 31 6.44 -20.43 -3.10
C LEU A 31 7.48 -19.78 -2.19
N LEU A 32 8.05 -20.55 -1.25
CA LEU A 32 9.19 -20.17 -0.41
C LEU A 32 10.54 -20.37 -1.09
N SER A 33 10.58 -20.94 -2.30
CA SER A 33 11.83 -21.17 -3.01
C SER A 33 12.48 -19.85 -3.46
N LEU A 34 13.81 -19.83 -3.49
CA LEU A 34 14.58 -18.67 -3.91
C LEU A 34 14.41 -18.46 -5.42
N VAL A 35 13.43 -17.63 -5.81
CA VAL A 35 13.37 -17.10 -7.18
C VAL A 35 14.60 -16.22 -7.48
N PRO A 36 15.06 -16.16 -8.75
CA PRO A 36 16.16 -15.29 -9.14
C PRO A 36 15.85 -13.81 -8.84
N ILE A 37 16.90 -13.08 -8.45
CA ILE A 37 16.84 -11.64 -8.16
C ILE A 37 17.66 -10.91 -9.23
N TYR A 38 17.04 -9.96 -9.93
CA TYR A 38 17.65 -9.17 -10.99
C TYR A 38 17.80 -7.71 -10.58
N ILE A 39 18.99 -7.14 -10.72
CA ILE A 39 19.21 -5.70 -10.61
C ILE A 39 18.94 -5.07 -11.98
N VAL A 40 17.99 -4.15 -12.03
CA VAL A 40 17.49 -3.53 -13.25
C VAL A 40 17.99 -2.09 -13.31
N THR A 41 18.78 -1.78 -14.34
CA THR A 41 19.24 -0.41 -14.66
C THR A 41 18.69 0.08 -16.00
N HIS A 42 18.08 -0.80 -16.80
CA HIS A 42 17.50 -0.51 -18.10
C HIS A 42 16.12 -1.16 -18.24
N ALA A 43 15.18 -0.46 -18.87
CA ALA A 43 13.80 -0.95 -19.02
C ALA A 43 13.72 -2.29 -19.74
N SER A 44 14.62 -2.58 -20.70
CA SER A 44 14.67 -3.86 -21.42
C SER A 44 14.95 -5.08 -20.55
N GLN A 45 15.36 -4.89 -19.28
CA GLN A 45 15.57 -5.98 -18.32
C GLN A 45 14.29 -6.33 -17.56
N LEU A 46 13.19 -5.58 -17.74
CA LEU A 46 11.90 -5.85 -17.12
C LEU A 46 11.02 -6.75 -18.00
N PRO A 47 10.07 -7.50 -17.41
CA PRO A 47 9.10 -8.28 -18.17
C PRO A 47 8.30 -7.40 -19.15
N LYS A 48 8.10 -7.88 -20.38
CA LYS A 48 7.32 -7.16 -21.40
C LYS A 48 5.89 -6.88 -20.95
N ASP A 49 5.26 -7.85 -20.29
CA ASP A 49 3.87 -7.72 -19.81
C ASP A 49 3.73 -6.73 -18.65
N PHE A 50 4.83 -6.41 -17.97
CA PHE A 50 4.87 -5.31 -17.01
C PHE A 50 4.95 -3.96 -17.75
N LEU A 51 5.88 -3.82 -18.70
CA LEU A 51 6.07 -2.57 -19.46
C LEU A 51 4.88 -2.20 -20.35
N VAL A 52 4.17 -3.21 -20.86
CA VAL A 52 3.02 -3.06 -21.75
C VAL A 52 1.84 -3.82 -21.15
N PRO A 53 1.20 -3.27 -20.11
CA PRO A 53 0.07 -3.92 -19.45
C PRO A 53 -1.10 -4.11 -20.43
N SER A 54 -1.78 -5.26 -20.34
CA SER A 54 -2.84 -5.64 -21.26
C SER A 54 -4.05 -6.20 -20.51
N PRO A 55 -5.30 -5.94 -20.96
CA PRO A 55 -6.48 -6.55 -20.35
C PRO A 55 -6.48 -8.08 -20.45
N VAL A 56 -5.80 -8.64 -21.46
CA VAL A 56 -5.72 -10.09 -21.69
C VAL A 56 -4.84 -10.82 -20.67
N ARG A 57 -3.90 -10.09 -20.05
CA ARG A 57 -2.97 -10.67 -19.07
C ARG A 57 -2.93 -9.81 -17.82
N GLN A 58 -3.68 -10.24 -16.81
CA GLN A 58 -3.63 -9.65 -15.48
C GLN A 58 -2.36 -10.11 -14.76
N LEU A 59 -1.75 -9.21 -13.97
CA LEU A 59 -0.59 -9.53 -13.15
C LEU A 59 -0.87 -9.16 -11.69
N VAL A 60 -0.33 -9.95 -10.77
CA VAL A 60 -0.26 -9.62 -9.34
C VAL A 60 1.21 -9.59 -8.96
N ILE A 61 1.68 -8.46 -8.45
CA ILE A 61 3.08 -8.27 -8.07
C ILE A 61 3.19 -7.76 -6.63
N GLY A 62 4.19 -8.23 -5.91
CA GLY A 62 4.63 -7.58 -4.67
C GLY A 62 5.40 -6.31 -5.01
N PHE A 63 5.20 -5.25 -4.25
CA PHE A 63 5.77 -3.95 -4.52
C PHE A 63 6.19 -3.26 -3.22
N ASP A 64 7.35 -2.61 -3.25
CA ASP A 64 7.86 -1.75 -2.19
C ASP A 64 8.80 -0.68 -2.81
N CYS A 65 9.14 0.34 -2.04
CA CYS A 65 10.19 1.29 -2.40
C CYS A 65 11.13 1.57 -1.22
N GLU A 66 12.40 1.79 -1.52
CA GLU A 66 13.42 2.13 -0.52
C GLU A 66 14.23 3.35 -0.93
N GLY A 67 14.66 4.15 0.04
CA GLY A 67 15.33 5.41 -0.23
C GLY A 67 15.81 6.19 0.99
N VAL A 68 16.28 7.41 0.75
CA VAL A 68 16.64 8.37 1.80
C VAL A 68 15.44 9.23 2.10
N ASP A 69 14.99 9.24 3.35
CA ASP A 69 13.81 9.99 3.82
C ASP A 69 12.61 9.85 2.85
N LEU A 70 12.33 8.62 2.40
CA LEU A 70 11.41 8.32 1.30
C LEU A 70 10.07 9.06 1.45
N CYS A 71 9.90 10.13 0.67
CA CYS A 71 8.74 11.02 0.62
C CYS A 71 8.85 11.98 -0.57
N ARG A 72 7.98 12.99 -0.63
CA ARG A 72 8.01 14.05 -1.65
C ARG A 72 9.32 14.83 -1.77
N HIS A 73 10.09 14.97 -0.68
CA HIS A 73 11.35 15.73 -0.63
C HIS A 73 12.58 14.84 -0.45
N GLY A 74 12.38 13.54 -0.28
CA GLY A 74 13.45 12.56 -0.14
C GLY A 74 13.97 12.10 -1.49
N SER A 75 14.55 10.90 -1.52
CA SER A 75 15.04 10.28 -2.75
C SER A 75 14.76 8.79 -2.77
N LEU A 76 13.90 8.35 -3.68
CA LEU A 76 13.68 6.94 -3.99
C LEU A 76 14.94 6.40 -4.66
N CYS A 77 15.52 5.35 -4.07
CA CYS A 77 16.77 4.76 -4.54
C CYS A 77 16.56 3.43 -5.25
N ILE A 78 15.60 2.62 -4.76
CA ILE A 78 15.28 1.30 -5.31
C ILE A 78 13.77 1.11 -5.25
N MET A 79 13.21 0.50 -6.29
CA MET A 79 11.83 0.02 -6.33
C MET A 79 11.85 -1.50 -6.53
N GLN A 80 11.20 -2.26 -5.65
CA GLN A 80 11.22 -3.72 -5.66
C GLN A 80 9.94 -4.27 -6.27
N LEU A 81 10.06 -5.23 -7.19
CA LEU A 81 8.93 -5.88 -7.85
C LEU A 81 9.06 -7.41 -7.71
N ALA A 82 8.18 -8.04 -6.95
CA ALA A 82 8.11 -9.50 -6.83
C ALA A 82 7.05 -10.07 -7.77
N PHE A 83 7.52 -10.87 -8.73
CA PHE A 83 6.70 -11.71 -9.59
C PHE A 83 6.71 -13.16 -9.06
N PRO A 84 5.80 -14.03 -9.53
CA PRO A 84 5.79 -15.44 -9.13
C PRO A 84 7.11 -16.19 -9.39
N ASP A 85 7.87 -15.78 -10.40
CA ASP A 85 9.07 -16.46 -10.90
C ASP A 85 10.37 -15.67 -10.74
N ALA A 86 10.33 -14.40 -10.34
CA ALA A 86 11.50 -13.54 -10.22
C ALA A 86 11.24 -12.30 -9.35
N ILE A 87 12.31 -11.73 -8.78
CA ILE A 87 12.29 -10.41 -8.14
C ILE A 87 13.16 -9.45 -8.93
N TYR A 88 12.64 -8.26 -9.23
CA TYR A 88 13.34 -7.19 -9.92
C TYR A 88 13.58 -6.03 -8.96
N LEU A 89 14.86 -5.69 -8.75
CA LEU A 89 15.28 -4.52 -8.00
C LEU A 89 15.59 -3.40 -8.99
N VAL A 90 14.63 -2.52 -9.20
CA VAL A 90 14.71 -1.38 -10.13
C VAL A 90 15.54 -0.29 -9.49
N ASP A 91 16.74 -0.06 -10.02
CA ASP A 91 17.69 0.92 -9.51
C ASP A 91 17.35 2.31 -10.04
N ALA A 92 16.64 3.10 -9.22
CA ALA A 92 16.22 4.45 -9.58
C ALA A 92 17.41 5.43 -9.69
N ILE A 93 18.55 5.13 -9.06
CA ILE A 93 19.75 5.97 -9.14
C ILE A 93 20.48 5.72 -10.46
N GLN A 94 20.86 4.48 -10.75
CA GLN A 94 21.62 4.17 -11.97
C GLN A 94 20.75 4.20 -13.23
N GLY A 95 19.49 3.76 -13.15
CA GLY A 95 18.56 3.80 -14.28
C GLY A 95 17.90 5.15 -14.50
N GLY A 96 17.88 5.99 -13.46
CA GLY A 96 17.38 7.36 -13.49
C GLY A 96 15.92 7.50 -13.91
N GLU A 97 15.54 8.73 -14.27
CA GLU A 97 14.17 9.10 -14.62
C GLU A 97 13.63 8.29 -15.81
N LYS A 98 14.50 7.95 -16.78
CA LYS A 98 14.10 7.16 -17.96
C LYS A 98 13.59 5.78 -17.58
N LEU A 99 14.27 5.08 -16.67
CA LEU A 99 13.83 3.78 -16.18
C LEU A 99 12.53 3.92 -15.37
N MET A 100 12.45 4.89 -14.47
CA MET A 100 11.26 5.09 -13.64
C MET A 100 10.02 5.43 -14.49
N LYS A 101 10.15 6.30 -15.50
CA LYS A 101 9.07 6.61 -16.44
C LYS A 101 8.65 5.40 -17.29
N ALA A 102 9.56 4.48 -17.60
CA ALA A 102 9.22 3.26 -18.31
C ALA A 102 8.32 2.32 -17.47
N CYS A 103 8.38 2.41 -16.14
CA CYS A 103 7.51 1.65 -15.23
C CYS A 103 6.12 2.29 -15.07
N LYS A 104 5.95 3.57 -15.42
CA LYS A 104 4.70 4.32 -15.23
C LYS A 104 3.46 3.62 -15.80
N PRO A 105 3.46 3.09 -17.05
CA PRO A 105 2.29 2.39 -17.58
C PRO A 105 1.83 1.23 -16.69
N ALA A 106 2.77 0.47 -16.13
CA ALA A 106 2.51 -0.66 -15.26
C ALA A 106 1.92 -0.24 -13.90
N LEU A 107 2.53 0.78 -13.29
CA LEU A 107 2.18 1.27 -11.97
C LEU A 107 0.82 1.99 -11.96
N GLU A 108 0.48 2.65 -13.07
CA GLU A 108 -0.83 3.28 -13.31
C GLU A 108 -1.87 2.32 -13.92
N SER A 109 -1.49 1.08 -14.23
CA SER A 109 -2.40 0.12 -14.85
C SER A 109 -3.41 -0.45 -13.87
N SER A 110 -4.65 -0.61 -14.35
CA SER A 110 -5.69 -1.40 -13.71
C SER A 110 -5.53 -2.91 -13.91
N TYR A 111 -4.66 -3.32 -14.83
CA TYR A 111 -4.41 -4.72 -15.17
C TYR A 111 -3.29 -5.37 -14.35
N ILE A 112 -2.61 -4.56 -13.55
CA ILE A 112 -1.53 -5.01 -12.67
C ILE A 112 -1.94 -4.65 -11.24
N THR A 113 -2.14 -5.65 -10.40
CA THR A 113 -2.37 -5.47 -8.97
C THR A 113 -1.04 -5.32 -8.27
N LYS A 114 -0.85 -4.20 -7.56
CA LYS A 114 0.34 -3.96 -6.74
C LYS A 114 -0.01 -4.30 -5.29
N VAL A 115 0.54 -5.38 -4.77
CA VAL A 115 0.41 -5.77 -3.38
C VAL A 115 1.52 -5.07 -2.60
N ILE A 116 1.14 -4.19 -1.68
CA ILE A 116 2.06 -3.33 -0.92
C ILE A 116 1.75 -3.50 0.57
N HIS A 117 2.71 -3.27 1.45
CA HIS A 117 2.45 -3.15 2.88
C HIS A 117 2.61 -1.69 3.31
N ASP A 118 1.50 -1.01 3.63
CA ASP A 118 1.49 0.42 3.99
C ASP A 118 1.95 1.36 2.84
N CYS A 119 1.16 1.45 1.76
CA CYS A 119 1.59 2.06 0.48
C CYS A 119 1.77 3.58 0.43
N LYS A 120 1.45 4.29 1.53
CA LYS A 120 1.23 5.74 1.49
C LYS A 120 2.51 6.53 1.16
N ARG A 121 3.66 6.09 1.68
CA ARG A 121 4.96 6.77 1.46
C ARG A 121 5.58 6.41 0.12
N ASP A 122 5.39 5.18 -0.33
CA ASP A 122 5.80 4.76 -1.69
C ASP A 122 5.06 5.59 -2.73
N SER A 123 3.74 5.72 -2.57
CA SER A 123 2.89 6.52 -3.46
C SER A 123 3.29 7.99 -3.45
N GLU A 124 3.55 8.58 -2.27
CA GLU A 124 4.02 9.96 -2.15
C GLU A 124 5.35 10.19 -2.90
N ALA A 125 6.32 9.29 -2.71
CA ALA A 125 7.62 9.40 -3.36
C ALA A 125 7.49 9.27 -4.89
N LEU A 126 6.77 8.27 -5.39
CA LEU A 126 6.52 8.06 -6.81
C LEU A 126 5.81 9.25 -7.46
N TYR A 127 4.80 9.80 -6.77
CA TYR A 127 3.99 10.91 -7.29
C TYR A 127 4.81 12.18 -7.44
N PHE A 128 5.51 12.62 -6.39
CA PHE A 128 6.24 13.89 -6.43
C PHE A 128 7.60 13.81 -7.13
N GLN A 129 8.29 12.67 -7.08
CA GLN A 129 9.62 12.55 -7.69
C GLN A 129 9.56 12.13 -9.17
N PHE A 130 8.53 11.39 -9.59
CA PHE A 130 8.44 10.85 -10.96
C PHE A 130 7.09 11.10 -11.66
N GLY A 131 6.13 11.74 -11.00
CA GLY A 131 4.80 11.97 -11.56
C GLY A 131 4.00 10.68 -11.79
N ILE A 132 4.22 9.64 -10.98
CA ILE A 132 3.58 8.33 -11.10
C ILE A 132 2.49 8.18 -10.05
N LYS A 133 1.27 7.80 -10.47
CA LYS A 133 0.15 7.51 -9.58
C LYS A 133 -0.03 6.00 -9.42
N LEU A 134 0.02 5.50 -8.19
CA LEU A 134 -0.30 4.09 -7.96
C LEU A 134 -1.81 3.84 -8.12
N HIS A 135 -2.18 2.93 -9.02
CA HIS A 135 -3.55 2.47 -9.20
C HIS A 135 -3.66 0.98 -8.87
N ASN A 136 -4.85 0.45 -8.61
CA ASN A 136 -5.07 -0.99 -8.35
C ASN A 136 -4.10 -1.57 -7.30
N VAL A 137 -4.03 -0.91 -6.15
CA VAL A 137 -3.21 -1.32 -5.01
C VAL A 137 -4.03 -2.15 -4.03
N VAL A 138 -3.44 -3.25 -3.57
CA VAL A 138 -3.91 -4.02 -2.42
C VAL A 138 -2.92 -3.81 -1.29
N ASP A 139 -3.32 -3.02 -0.30
CA ASP A 139 -2.50 -2.76 0.89
C ASP A 139 -2.74 -3.88 1.92
N SER A 140 -1.74 -4.72 2.13
CA SER A 140 -1.83 -5.89 3.02
C SER A 140 -2.08 -5.53 4.49
N GLN A 141 -1.64 -4.36 4.97
CA GLN A 141 -1.90 -3.91 6.33
C GLN A 141 -3.37 -3.49 6.49
N LEU A 142 -3.91 -2.79 5.50
CA LEU A 142 -5.33 -2.48 5.41
C LEU A 142 -6.16 -3.75 5.29
N THR A 143 -5.78 -4.68 4.42
CA THR A 143 -6.49 -5.95 4.22
C THR A 143 -6.56 -6.76 5.50
N TYR A 144 -5.44 -6.91 6.22
CA TYR A 144 -5.42 -7.55 7.54
C TYR A 144 -6.43 -6.90 8.49
N SER A 145 -6.43 -5.56 8.56
CA SER A 145 -7.35 -4.83 9.44
C SER A 145 -8.83 -5.08 9.10
N LEU A 146 -9.15 -5.22 7.81
CA LEU A 146 -10.51 -5.51 7.34
C LEU A 146 -10.95 -6.95 7.67
N ILE A 147 -10.03 -7.92 7.55
CA ILE A 147 -10.28 -9.31 7.96
C ILE A 147 -10.57 -9.38 9.48
N GLU A 148 -9.75 -8.70 10.29
CA GLU A 148 -9.99 -8.65 11.74
C GLU A 148 -11.32 -7.98 12.10
N GLU A 149 -11.69 -6.88 11.42
CA GLU A 149 -13.00 -6.21 11.59
C GLU A 149 -14.15 -7.16 11.23
N GLN A 150 -14.01 -7.92 10.14
CA GLN A 150 -14.98 -8.93 9.70
C GLN A 150 -15.19 -10.03 10.75
N HIS A 151 -14.15 -10.43 11.47
CA HIS A 151 -14.25 -11.38 12.59
C HIS A 151 -14.69 -10.74 13.92
N GLY A 152 -15.11 -9.47 13.90
CA GLY A 152 -15.67 -8.79 15.07
C GLY A 152 -14.63 -8.17 16.01
N ARG A 153 -13.34 -8.17 15.64
CA ARG A 153 -12.32 -7.47 16.42
C ARG A 153 -12.55 -5.96 16.30
N ARG A 154 -12.63 -5.27 17.43
CA ARG A 154 -12.76 -3.82 17.44
C ARG A 154 -11.44 -3.19 16.97
N ARG A 155 -11.53 -2.32 15.98
CA ARG A 155 -10.40 -1.50 15.51
C ARG A 155 -9.89 -0.64 16.66
N SER A 156 -8.62 -0.79 17.01
CA SER A 156 -7.92 0.13 17.89
C SER A 156 -7.19 1.16 17.02
N PRO A 157 -7.21 2.46 17.35
CA PRO A 157 -6.70 3.50 16.44
C PRO A 157 -5.20 3.49 16.14
N ASP A 158 -4.43 2.61 16.80
CA ASP A 158 -2.99 2.41 16.58
C ASP A 158 -2.62 0.91 16.51
N ASP A 159 -3.60 0.01 16.35
CA ASP A 159 -3.36 -1.44 16.21
C ASP A 159 -3.08 -1.81 14.75
N TYR A 160 -1.92 -1.36 14.25
CA TYR A 160 -1.43 -1.70 12.92
C TYR A 160 -0.47 -2.88 12.98
N ILE A 161 -0.73 -3.91 12.18
CA ILE A 161 0.21 -5.02 12.04
C ILE A 161 1.43 -4.57 11.23
N SER A 162 2.63 -4.76 11.79
CA SER A 162 3.87 -4.56 11.03
C SER A 162 4.05 -5.67 9.99
N PHE A 163 4.80 -5.43 8.91
CA PHE A 163 5.08 -6.46 7.91
C PHE A 163 5.70 -7.73 8.52
N VAL A 164 6.67 -7.58 9.44
CA VAL A 164 7.26 -8.74 10.15
C VAL A 164 6.23 -9.47 11.02
N GLY A 165 5.30 -8.73 11.64
CA GLY A 165 4.19 -9.32 12.38
C GLY A 165 3.25 -10.10 11.48
N LEU A 166 2.99 -9.59 10.27
CA LEU A 166 2.17 -10.25 9.27
C LEU A 166 2.81 -11.54 8.76
N LEU A 167 4.12 -11.54 8.51
CA LEU A 167 4.87 -12.75 8.15
C LEU A 167 4.84 -13.80 9.28
N ALA A 168 4.90 -13.36 10.54
CA ALA A 168 4.90 -14.26 11.68
C ALA A 168 3.52 -14.87 11.99
N ASP A 169 2.43 -14.31 11.45
CA ASP A 169 1.08 -14.83 11.66
C ASP A 169 0.93 -16.19 10.94
N PRO A 170 0.55 -17.27 11.66
CA PRO A 170 0.45 -18.62 11.12
C PRO A 170 -0.67 -18.79 10.08
N ARG A 171 -1.63 -17.86 9.99
CA ARG A 171 -2.66 -17.86 8.94
C ARG A 171 -2.09 -17.55 7.56
N TYR A 172 -0.95 -16.86 7.53
CA TYR A 172 -0.26 -16.48 6.30
C TYR A 172 1.04 -17.26 6.17
N CYS A 173 2.17 -16.71 6.59
CA CYS A 173 3.46 -17.37 6.39
C CYS A 173 3.93 -18.19 7.60
N GLY A 174 3.59 -17.79 8.83
CA GLY A 174 4.12 -18.41 10.05
C GLY A 174 5.64 -18.31 10.20
N ILE A 175 6.29 -17.34 9.55
CA ILE A 175 7.75 -17.18 9.52
C ILE A 175 8.17 -16.10 10.51
N SER A 176 8.93 -16.49 11.52
CA SER A 176 9.56 -15.55 12.45
C SER A 176 10.89 -15.03 11.90
N TYR A 177 10.89 -13.79 11.41
CA TYR A 177 12.09 -13.11 10.94
C TYR A 177 12.78 -12.36 12.09
N VAL A 178 13.59 -13.06 12.88
CA VAL A 178 14.44 -12.44 13.91
C VAL A 178 15.56 -11.62 13.26
N GLU A 179 16.23 -12.19 12.26
CA GLU A 179 17.36 -11.56 11.55
C GLU A 179 16.96 -10.27 10.82
N LYS A 180 15.74 -10.19 10.26
CA LYS A 180 15.24 -8.96 9.59
C LYS A 180 15.12 -7.79 10.55
N LYS A 181 14.88 -8.03 11.84
CA LYS A 181 14.85 -6.96 12.86
C LYS A 181 16.24 -6.38 13.08
N GLU A 182 17.27 -7.24 13.15
CA GLU A 182 18.66 -6.81 13.31
C GLU A 182 19.17 -6.07 12.09
N VAL A 183 18.89 -6.59 10.88
CA VAL A 183 19.18 -5.89 9.62
C VAL A 183 18.52 -4.51 9.62
N ARG A 184 17.22 -4.40 9.94
CA ARG A 184 16.54 -3.09 10.02
C ARG A 184 17.15 -2.13 11.04
N VAL A 185 17.76 -2.62 12.12
CA VAL A 185 18.50 -1.76 13.05
C VAL A 185 19.76 -1.21 12.40
N LEU A 186 20.52 -2.06 11.69
CA LEU A 186 21.71 -1.63 10.95
C LEU A 186 21.35 -0.65 9.82
N LEU A 187 20.26 -0.92 9.08
CA LEU A 187 19.74 -0.03 8.03
C LEU A 187 19.42 1.38 8.58
N LYS A 188 18.88 1.46 9.79
CA LYS A 188 18.54 2.74 10.44
C LYS A 188 19.74 3.55 10.91
N GLN A 189 20.90 2.93 11.09
CA GLN A 189 22.12 3.62 11.53
C GLN A 189 22.78 4.41 10.40
N ASP A 190 22.54 4.01 9.15
CA ASP A 190 23.04 4.71 7.98
C ASP A 190 21.89 5.25 7.12
N PRO A 191 21.53 6.54 7.28
CA PRO A 191 20.48 7.16 6.48
C PRO A 191 20.73 7.14 4.96
N LYS A 192 21.98 6.93 4.54
CA LYS A 192 22.39 6.88 3.12
C LYS A 192 22.53 5.44 2.60
N PHE A 193 22.18 4.44 3.40
CA PHE A 193 22.35 3.02 3.07
C PHE A 193 21.94 2.68 1.63
N TRP A 194 20.73 3.09 1.22
CA TRP A 194 20.18 2.78 -0.09
C TRP A 194 20.82 3.54 -1.27
N THR A 195 21.71 4.50 -1.00
CA THR A 195 22.40 5.28 -2.04
C THR A 195 23.65 4.61 -2.59
N TYR A 196 24.27 3.69 -1.84
CA TYR A 196 25.55 3.11 -2.23
C TYR A 196 25.43 2.17 -3.43
N ARG A 197 26.45 2.18 -4.29
CA ARG A 197 26.56 1.32 -5.48
C ARG A 197 27.98 0.74 -5.62
N PRO A 198 28.12 -0.49 -6.17
CA PRO A 198 27.05 -1.43 -6.50
C PRO A 198 26.28 -1.88 -5.25
N LEU A 199 25.05 -2.39 -5.43
CA LEU A 199 24.27 -2.93 -4.30
C LEU A 199 25.05 -4.08 -3.66
N SER A 200 25.24 -4.02 -2.34
CA SER A 200 25.85 -5.14 -1.61
C SER A 200 24.88 -6.32 -1.54
N GLU A 201 25.40 -7.51 -1.27
CA GLU A 201 24.57 -8.71 -1.12
C GLU A 201 23.51 -8.55 -0.01
N LEU A 202 23.86 -7.83 1.07
CA LEU A 202 22.93 -7.49 2.14
C LEU A 202 21.79 -6.58 1.63
N MET A 203 22.10 -5.56 0.82
CA MET A 203 21.09 -4.68 0.22
C MET A 203 20.13 -5.45 -0.67
N VAL A 204 20.68 -6.33 -1.52
CA VAL A 204 19.90 -7.15 -2.45
C VAL A 204 18.96 -8.08 -1.69
N ARG A 205 19.47 -8.79 -0.66
CA ARG A 205 18.66 -9.68 0.18
C ARG A 205 17.58 -8.91 0.95
N ALA A 206 17.95 -7.82 1.63
CA ALA A 206 17.01 -7.02 2.41
C ALA A 206 15.86 -6.49 1.54
N ALA A 207 16.18 -5.88 0.39
CA ALA A 207 15.18 -5.35 -0.54
C ALA A 207 14.26 -6.45 -1.09
N ALA A 208 14.81 -7.61 -1.47
CA ALA A 208 14.01 -8.71 -1.98
C ALA A 208 13.04 -9.27 -0.92
N ASP A 209 13.48 -9.35 0.34
CA ASP A 209 12.69 -9.87 1.46
C ASP A 209 11.54 -8.96 1.89
N ASP A 210 11.50 -7.69 1.48
CA ASP A 210 10.37 -6.79 1.72
C ASP A 210 9.19 -7.06 0.76
N VAL A 211 9.42 -7.67 -0.40
CA VAL A 211 8.36 -7.95 -1.39
C VAL A 211 8.06 -9.42 -1.66
N ARG A 212 9.02 -10.32 -1.41
CA ARG A 212 8.96 -11.74 -1.79
C ARG A 212 7.66 -12.44 -1.39
N PHE A 213 7.17 -12.16 -0.18
CA PHE A 213 6.00 -12.84 0.37
C PHE A 213 4.66 -12.17 0.02
N LEU A 214 4.68 -10.95 -0.54
CA LEU A 214 3.46 -10.18 -0.80
C LEU A 214 2.52 -10.88 -1.80
N PRO A 215 2.98 -11.46 -2.93
CA PRO A 215 2.09 -12.21 -3.82
C PRO A 215 1.39 -13.38 -3.13
N TYR A 216 2.11 -14.14 -2.30
CA TYR A 216 1.53 -15.25 -1.55
C TYR A 216 0.49 -14.78 -0.51
N ILE A 217 0.85 -13.75 0.28
CA ILE A 217 -0.04 -13.16 1.29
C ILE A 217 -1.30 -12.62 0.64
N TYR A 218 -1.20 -12.04 -0.55
CA TYR A 218 -2.36 -11.57 -1.30
C TYR A 218 -3.37 -12.69 -1.54
N TYR A 219 -2.96 -13.83 -2.12
CA TYR A 219 -3.89 -14.92 -2.39
C TYR A 219 -4.56 -15.44 -1.11
N LYS A 220 -3.78 -15.62 -0.04
CA LYS A 220 -4.32 -16.01 1.27
C LYS A 220 -5.33 -15.01 1.84
N MET A 221 -5.05 -13.72 1.73
CA MET A 221 -5.97 -12.69 2.21
C MET A 221 -7.23 -12.58 1.36
N MET A 222 -7.13 -12.77 0.04
CA MET A 222 -8.29 -12.64 -0.86
C MET A 222 -9.30 -13.78 -0.64
N GLU A 223 -8.85 -14.97 -0.23
CA GLU A 223 -9.71 -16.09 0.16
C GLU A 223 -10.59 -15.77 1.40
N GLU A 224 -10.13 -14.89 2.28
CA GLU A 224 -10.80 -14.57 3.56
C GLU A 224 -11.77 -13.40 3.48
N LEU A 225 -11.62 -12.50 2.52
CA LEU A 225 -12.44 -11.29 2.44
C LEU A 225 -13.84 -11.60 1.89
N ASN A 226 -14.87 -11.15 2.60
CA ASN A 226 -16.21 -11.08 2.02
C ASN A 226 -16.34 -9.91 1.04
N GLU A 227 -17.44 -9.90 0.27
CA GLU A 227 -17.70 -8.87 -0.74
C GLU A 227 -17.66 -7.44 -0.18
N ARG A 228 -18.25 -7.20 1.01
CA ARG A 228 -18.22 -5.87 1.63
C ARG A 228 -16.80 -5.42 1.95
N SER A 229 -15.96 -6.32 2.44
CA SER A 229 -14.56 -6.05 2.77
C SER A 229 -13.71 -5.85 1.51
N LEU A 230 -13.99 -6.58 0.42
CA LEU A 230 -13.36 -6.37 -0.89
C LEU A 230 -13.65 -4.97 -1.46
N TRP A 231 -14.92 -4.54 -1.41
CA TRP A 231 -15.29 -3.18 -1.81
C TRP A 231 -14.55 -2.12 -0.97
N LYS A 232 -14.57 -2.26 0.38
CA LYS A 232 -13.85 -1.36 1.29
C LYS A 232 -12.36 -1.32 0.98
N LEU A 233 -11.74 -2.47 0.68
CA LEU A 233 -10.33 -2.56 0.30
C LEU A 233 -10.04 -1.76 -0.97
N ALA A 234 -10.87 -1.90 -2.01
CA ALA A 234 -10.71 -1.16 -3.26
C ALA A 234 -10.79 0.36 -3.04
N VAL A 235 -11.80 0.82 -2.28
CA VAL A 235 -12.00 2.25 -2.00
C VAL A 235 -10.85 2.79 -1.13
N ARG A 236 -10.55 2.14 0.00
CA ARG A 236 -9.50 2.62 0.91
C ARG A 236 -8.10 2.49 0.32
N GLY A 237 -7.83 1.47 -0.49
CA GLY A 237 -6.57 1.35 -1.24
C GLY A 237 -6.37 2.56 -2.16
N ALA A 238 -7.41 2.98 -2.89
CA ALA A 238 -7.37 4.17 -3.72
C ALA A 238 -7.20 5.48 -2.91
N LEU A 239 -7.80 5.55 -1.71
CA LEU A 239 -7.62 6.69 -0.79
C LEU A 239 -6.21 6.73 -0.19
N TYR A 240 -5.62 5.58 0.16
CA TYR A 240 -4.26 5.49 0.69
C TYR A 240 -3.23 5.91 -0.35
N CYS A 241 -3.38 5.50 -1.60
CA CYS A 241 -2.47 5.90 -2.67
C CYS A 241 -2.45 7.42 -2.87
N ARG A 242 -3.58 8.11 -2.70
CA ARG A 242 -3.64 9.57 -2.89
C ARG A 242 -3.46 10.38 -1.61
N CYS A 243 -3.47 9.77 -0.42
CA CYS A 243 -3.58 10.52 0.83
C CYS A 243 -2.46 11.53 1.04
N PHE A 244 -1.21 11.16 0.75
CA PHE A 244 -0.07 12.07 0.86
C PHE A 244 0.29 12.74 -0.47
N CYS A 245 -0.53 12.59 -1.50
CA CYS A 245 -0.31 13.16 -2.84
C CYS A 245 -1.12 14.45 -3.06
N VAL A 246 -1.29 15.25 -2.00
CA VAL A 246 -2.06 16.49 -2.00
C VAL A 246 -1.48 17.47 -3.01
N ASN A 247 -2.36 18.01 -3.86
CA ASN A 247 -2.07 19.03 -4.86
C ASN A 247 -3.25 20.02 -4.91
N ASP A 248 -3.10 21.10 -5.67
CA ASP A 248 -4.10 22.18 -5.72
C ASP A 248 -5.35 21.83 -6.55
N ASN A 249 -5.41 20.65 -7.19
CA ASN A 249 -6.49 20.29 -8.12
C ASN A 249 -7.54 19.35 -7.51
N GLU A 250 -7.60 19.24 -6.19
CA GLU A 250 -8.58 18.42 -5.47
C GLU A 250 -8.64 16.96 -5.98
N TYR A 251 -7.48 16.41 -6.37
CA TYR A 251 -7.36 15.06 -6.95
C TYR A 251 -8.09 14.86 -8.29
N ALA A 252 -8.39 15.91 -9.05
CA ALA A 252 -9.09 15.82 -10.34
C ALA A 252 -8.43 14.87 -11.33
N ASP A 253 -7.10 14.74 -11.26
CA ASP A 253 -6.35 13.87 -12.16
C ASP A 253 -6.22 12.43 -11.66
N TRP A 254 -6.82 12.08 -10.52
CA TRP A 254 -6.84 10.72 -10.00
C TRP A 254 -8.10 9.98 -10.49
N PRO A 255 -8.05 8.65 -10.67
CA PRO A 255 -9.24 7.87 -10.98
C PRO A 255 -10.33 8.09 -9.93
N SER A 256 -11.59 8.07 -10.37
CA SER A 256 -12.75 8.06 -9.49
C SER A 256 -12.65 6.87 -8.52
N LEU A 257 -13.14 7.05 -7.30
CA LEU A 257 -13.26 5.93 -6.38
C LEU A 257 -14.22 4.87 -6.97
N PRO A 258 -14.00 3.59 -6.66
CA PRO A 258 -14.96 2.55 -7.00
C PRO A 258 -16.35 2.92 -6.45
N ASN A 259 -17.41 2.73 -7.24
CA ASN A 259 -18.79 2.96 -6.83
C ASN A 259 -19.23 1.98 -5.74
N MET A 260 -20.50 1.72 -5.49
CA MET A 260 -20.90 0.61 -4.63
C MET A 260 -21.54 -0.48 -5.50
N PRO A 261 -21.23 -1.77 -5.29
CA PRO A 261 -21.96 -2.85 -5.95
C PRO A 261 -23.43 -2.88 -5.49
N GLU A 262 -24.38 -2.94 -6.42
CA GLU A 262 -25.82 -2.90 -6.10
C GLU A 262 -26.26 -4.06 -5.20
N ASN A 263 -25.63 -5.23 -5.35
CA ASN A 263 -25.88 -6.44 -4.55
C ASN A 263 -25.50 -6.31 -3.06
N LEU A 264 -24.66 -5.32 -2.71
CA LEU A 264 -24.25 -5.07 -1.33
C LEU A 264 -25.18 -4.11 -0.57
N MET A 265 -26.24 -3.62 -1.21
CA MET A 265 -27.22 -2.74 -0.58
C MET A 265 -28.11 -3.53 0.38
N VAL A 266 -28.00 -3.28 1.69
CA VAL A 266 -28.86 -3.87 2.72
C VAL A 266 -30.00 -2.89 3.02
N ASP A 267 -31.25 -3.39 2.97
CA ASP A 267 -32.48 -2.61 3.26
C ASP A 267 -32.61 -1.30 2.45
N GLY A 268 -32.11 -1.28 1.21
CA GLY A 268 -32.16 -0.10 0.34
C GLY A 268 -31.30 1.09 0.83
N LYS A 269 -30.41 0.88 1.80
CA LYS A 269 -29.46 1.89 2.28
C LYS A 269 -28.04 1.48 1.91
N ALA A 270 -27.40 2.28 1.07
CA ALA A 270 -25.97 2.16 0.82
C ALA A 270 -25.18 2.37 2.13
N PRO A 271 -24.17 1.55 2.47
CA PRO A 271 -23.10 1.95 3.37
C PRO A 271 -22.59 3.35 3.03
N GLU A 272 -22.27 4.12 4.07
CA GLU A 272 -21.79 5.48 3.91
C GLU A 272 -20.54 5.51 3.01
N GLU A 273 -20.54 6.42 2.04
CA GLU A 273 -19.39 6.71 1.20
C GLU A 273 -18.16 6.97 2.07
N GLU A 274 -17.00 6.48 1.61
CA GLU A 274 -15.74 6.77 2.27
C GLU A 274 -14.99 7.88 1.53
N ILE A 275 -14.51 8.85 2.29
CA ILE A 275 -13.80 10.02 1.76
C ILE A 275 -12.45 10.19 2.44
N LEU A 276 -11.57 10.95 1.79
CA LEU A 276 -10.36 11.53 2.37
C LEU A 276 -10.60 13.02 2.58
N SER A 277 -10.48 13.49 3.82
CA SER A 277 -10.38 14.92 4.15
C SER A 277 -8.94 15.25 4.56
N VAL A 278 -8.43 16.36 4.06
CA VAL A 278 -7.09 16.88 4.37
C VAL A 278 -7.26 18.20 5.10
N LEU A 279 -6.71 18.28 6.31
CA LEU A 279 -6.69 19.51 7.10
C LEU A 279 -5.26 20.03 7.14
N GLU A 280 -5.07 21.25 6.65
CA GLU A 280 -3.86 22.02 6.91
C GLU A 280 -3.87 22.54 8.35
N ILE A 281 -2.76 22.33 9.05
CA ILE A 281 -2.55 22.76 10.41
C ILE A 281 -1.61 23.96 10.40
N PRO A 282 -2.02 25.12 10.93
CA PRO A 282 -1.15 26.28 11.03
C PRO A 282 0.16 25.96 11.76
N GLN A 283 1.24 26.62 11.34
CA GLN A 283 2.57 26.39 11.89
C GLN A 283 2.56 26.53 13.43
N GLY A 284 3.14 25.53 14.11
CA GLY A 284 3.20 25.48 15.57
C GLY A 284 1.93 24.99 16.27
N LYS A 285 0.82 24.77 15.56
CA LYS A 285 -0.45 24.28 16.14
C LYS A 285 -0.58 22.76 16.19
N MET A 286 0.31 22.02 15.52
CA MET A 286 0.27 20.54 15.52
C MET A 286 0.35 19.96 16.95
N GLY A 287 1.08 20.61 17.86
CA GLY A 287 1.13 20.20 19.27
C GLY A 287 -0.22 20.30 19.99
N CYS A 288 -1.10 21.23 19.60
CA CYS A 288 -2.45 21.38 20.14
C CYS A 288 -3.37 20.24 19.67
N VAL A 289 -3.19 19.80 18.42
CA VAL A 289 -3.91 18.65 17.84
C VAL A 289 -3.51 17.35 18.53
N ILE A 290 -2.20 17.08 18.61
CA ILE A 290 -1.65 15.86 19.22
C ILE A 290 -1.94 15.83 20.73
N GLY A 291 -1.76 16.95 21.41
CA GLY A 291 -1.83 17.06 22.86
C GLY A 291 -0.65 16.41 23.58
N ARG A 292 -0.59 16.60 24.90
CA ARG A 292 0.49 16.05 25.74
C ARG A 292 0.51 14.51 25.63
N LYS A 293 1.64 13.94 25.23
CA LYS A 293 1.83 12.48 25.01
C LYS A 293 0.80 11.86 24.05
N GLY A 294 0.23 12.63 23.12
CA GLY A 294 -0.78 12.13 22.18
C GLY A 294 -2.19 11.98 22.77
N ALA A 295 -2.44 12.39 24.01
CA ALA A 295 -3.73 12.16 24.68
C ALA A 295 -4.93 12.79 23.93
N SER A 296 -4.71 13.96 23.30
CA SER A 296 -5.77 14.63 22.53
C SER A 296 -6.10 13.83 21.27
N ILE A 297 -5.11 13.53 20.43
CA ILE A 297 -5.36 12.77 19.21
C ILE A 297 -5.95 11.38 19.49
N LEU A 298 -5.47 10.69 20.52
CA LEU A 298 -6.01 9.38 20.92
C LEU A 298 -7.48 9.48 21.31
N SER A 299 -7.87 10.52 22.05
CA SER A 299 -9.27 10.76 22.39
C SER A 299 -10.11 11.05 21.14
N ILE A 300 -9.63 11.87 20.20
CA ILE A 300 -10.35 12.16 18.96
C ILE A 300 -10.55 10.87 18.15
N LYS A 301 -9.49 10.09 17.97
CA LYS A 301 -9.48 8.79 17.32
C LYS A 301 -10.45 7.79 17.96
N GLN A 302 -10.67 7.85 19.27
CA GLN A 302 -11.66 7.02 19.98
C GLN A 302 -13.11 7.52 19.81
N CYS A 303 -13.29 8.82 19.55
CA CYS A 303 -14.61 9.45 19.42
C CYS A 303 -15.22 9.31 18.02
N CYS A 304 -14.43 8.99 16.99
CA CYS A 304 -14.89 8.78 15.61
C CYS A 304 -14.43 7.44 15.07
N LYS A 305 -15.17 6.88 14.11
CA LYS A 305 -14.77 5.67 13.37
C LYS A 305 -13.94 5.97 12.12
N ALA A 306 -13.44 7.19 11.99
CA ALA A 306 -12.53 7.60 10.94
C ALA A 306 -11.07 7.32 11.34
N GLU A 307 -10.27 6.95 10.36
CA GLU A 307 -8.83 6.83 10.49
C GLU A 307 -8.20 8.20 10.40
N ILE A 308 -7.40 8.57 11.42
CA ILE A 308 -6.72 9.86 11.48
C ILE A 308 -5.22 9.64 11.42
N LEU A 309 -4.61 10.13 10.36
CA LEU A 309 -3.16 10.09 10.15
C LEU A 309 -2.60 11.49 10.36
N ILE A 310 -1.63 11.60 11.25
CA ILE A 310 -0.90 12.86 11.48
C ILE A 310 0.35 12.85 10.61
N GLY A 311 0.59 14.01 9.99
CA GLY A 311 1.84 14.36 9.35
C GLY A 311 3.11 14.22 10.20
N GLY A 312 4.26 14.45 9.58
CA GLY A 312 5.58 14.49 10.23
C GLY A 312 6.38 13.25 9.87
N ALA A 313 6.75 12.44 10.87
CA ALA A 313 7.56 11.24 10.63
C ALA A 313 6.91 10.23 9.66
N LYS A 314 5.59 10.29 9.50
CA LYS A 314 4.81 9.37 8.66
C LYS A 314 4.12 10.02 7.46
N GLY A 315 4.29 11.33 7.22
CA GLY A 315 3.57 12.07 6.16
C GLY A 315 3.92 13.57 6.14
N PRO A 316 3.24 14.40 5.34
CA PRO A 316 3.51 15.85 5.27
C PRO A 316 3.35 16.55 6.62
N PRO A 317 4.35 17.31 7.13
CA PRO A 317 4.43 17.73 8.54
C PRO A 317 3.27 18.60 9.05
N ASP A 318 2.69 19.43 8.18
CA ASP A 318 1.68 20.42 8.56
C ASP A 318 0.25 19.98 8.16
N MET A 319 0.03 18.67 8.01
CA MET A 319 -1.25 18.14 7.55
C MET A 319 -1.77 17.02 8.46
N VAL A 320 -3.10 16.94 8.57
CA VAL A 320 -3.84 15.83 9.14
C VAL A 320 -4.75 15.24 8.08
N PHE A 321 -4.69 13.93 7.90
CA PHE A 321 -5.47 13.19 6.92
C PHE A 321 -6.52 12.35 7.64
N ILE A 322 -7.76 12.42 7.18
CA ILE A 322 -8.90 11.76 7.80
C ILE A 322 -9.58 10.90 6.73
N ILE A 323 -9.57 9.58 6.92
CA ILE A 323 -10.13 8.61 5.97
C ILE A 323 -11.26 7.83 6.64
N GLY A 324 -12.40 7.73 5.98
CA GLY A 324 -13.50 6.88 6.44
C GLY A 324 -14.87 7.39 6.01
N PRO A 325 -15.94 6.89 6.65
CA PRO A 325 -17.32 7.29 6.35
C PRO A 325 -17.52 8.81 6.47
N VAL A 326 -18.23 9.43 5.53
CA VAL A 326 -18.42 10.89 5.45
C VAL A 326 -18.79 11.51 6.80
N LYS A 327 -19.76 10.94 7.54
CA LYS A 327 -20.20 11.53 8.82
C LYS A 327 -19.11 11.50 9.88
N GLU A 328 -18.35 10.41 9.94
CA GLU A 328 -17.26 10.22 10.89
C GLU A 328 -16.06 11.12 10.56
N VAL A 329 -15.79 11.31 9.27
CA VAL A 329 -14.77 12.25 8.78
C VAL A 329 -15.13 13.68 9.15
N ARG A 330 -16.37 14.12 8.90
CA ARG A 330 -16.84 15.47 9.26
C ARG A 330 -16.85 15.71 10.77
N LYS A 331 -17.21 14.68 11.55
CA LYS A 331 -17.12 14.72 13.02
C LYS A 331 -15.67 14.92 13.48
N ALA A 332 -14.73 14.13 12.96
CA ALA A 332 -13.32 14.25 13.29
C ALA A 332 -12.76 15.63 12.90
N GLU A 333 -13.09 16.10 11.70
CA GLU A 333 -12.71 17.43 11.20
C GLU A 333 -13.20 18.55 12.11
N ALA A 334 -14.47 18.52 12.53
CA ALA A 334 -15.02 19.53 13.44
C ALA A 334 -14.28 19.56 14.80
N ILE A 335 -13.97 18.38 15.36
CA ILE A 335 -13.22 18.28 16.63
C ILE A 335 -11.79 18.80 16.46
N LEU A 336 -11.13 18.48 15.35
CA LEU A 336 -9.77 18.93 15.06
C LEU A 336 -9.71 20.45 14.85
N ARG A 337 -10.62 21.02 14.06
CA ARG A 337 -10.71 22.47 13.82
C ARG A 337 -10.96 23.26 15.10
N GLY A 338 -11.73 22.71 16.05
CA GLY A 338 -11.93 23.34 17.36
C GLY A 338 -10.69 23.38 18.27
N ARG A 339 -9.58 22.72 17.88
CA ARG A 339 -8.32 22.67 18.65
C ARG A 339 -7.16 23.43 18.00
N ILE A 340 -7.33 23.86 16.76
CA ILE A 340 -6.39 24.72 16.02
C ILE A 340 -6.62 26.16 16.48
#